data_AF-A0AAW6JUA1-F1
#
_entry.id   AF-A0AAW6JUA1-F1
#
_cell.length_a   1.000
_cell.length_b   1.000
_cell.length_c   1.000
_cell.angle_alpha   90.00
_cell.angle_beta   90.00
_cell.angle_gamma   90.00
#
_symmetry.space_group_name_H-M   'P 1'
#
loop_
_entity.id
_entity.type
_entity.pdbx_description
1 polymer ?
#
loop_
_entity_poly.entity_id
_entity_poly.type
_entity_poly.pdbx_seq_one_letter_code
_entity_poly.pdbx_strand_id
1 'polypeptide(L)' 'MSYDIILMDMQMPEMDGITATKMIRQSDKPQPWIIALTANALEENRQTCFEVGMNDFINKPIVISELTEALKNAISIKI' A
#
# COMPACT_ATOMS: atom_id res chain seq x y z
N MET A 1 -8.53 11.73 13.70
CA MET A 1 -7.96 10.37 13.67
C MET A 1 -7.10 10.25 12.43
N SER A 2 -5.81 9.98 12.58
CA SER A 2 -4.88 9.67 11.49
C SER A 2 -4.60 8.16 11.52
N TYR A 3 -4.48 7.55 10.35
CA TYR A 3 -4.03 6.17 10.23
C TYR A 3 -2.53 6.18 9.97
N ASP A 4 -1.80 5.28 10.63
CA ASP A 4 -0.37 5.16 10.45
C ASP A 4 0.00 4.30 9.24
N ILE A 5 -0.81 3.28 8.96
CA ILE A 5 -0.60 2.27 7.93
C ILE A 5 -1.94 1.99 7.24
N ILE A 6 -1.92 1.83 5.92
CA ILE A 6 -3.03 1.38 5.09
C ILE A 6 -2.58 0.14 4.33
N LEU A 7 -3.37 -0.93 4.43
CA LEU A 7 -3.29 -2.05 3.50
C LEU A 7 -4.26 -1.76 2.35
N MET A 8 -3.73 -1.52 1.16
CA MET A 8 -4.49 -1.05 -0.01
C MET A 8 -4.75 -2.21 -0.95
N ASP A 9 -6.01 -2.62 -1.10
CA ASP A 9 -6.37 -3.55 -2.17
C ASP A 9 -6.26 -2.87 -3.52
N MET A 10 -5.51 -3.49 -4.43
CA MET A 10 -5.32 -2.96 -5.78
C MET A 10 -6.51 -3.27 -6.69
N GLN A 11 -7.23 -4.37 -6.43
CA GLN A 11 -8.39 -4.80 -7.20
C GLN A 11 -9.66 -4.57 -6.40
N MET A 12 -10.22 -3.37 -6.56
CA MET A 12 -11.49 -2.96 -5.93
C MET A 12 -12.54 -2.65 -7.00
N PRO A 13 -13.83 -2.90 -6.74
CA PRO A 13 -14.90 -2.44 -7.61
C PRO A 13 -14.96 -0.90 -7.60
N GLU A 14 -15.34 -0.31 -8.74
CA GLU A 14 -15.54 1.13 -8.97
C GLU A 14 -14.25 2.00 -8.99
N MET A 15 -13.34 1.82 -8.03
CA MET A 15 -12.11 2.62 -7.92
C MET A 15 -10.92 1.74 -7.54
N ASP A 16 -9.86 1.76 -8.34
CA ASP A 16 -8.65 0.97 -8.07
C ASP A 16 -7.75 1.55 -6.95
N GLY A 17 -6.86 0.72 -6.43
CA GLY A 17 -5.93 1.10 -5.36
C GLY A 17 -4.94 2.20 -5.78
N ILE A 18 -4.65 2.34 -7.08
CA ILE A 18 -3.80 3.39 -7.63
C ILE A 18 -4.48 4.76 -7.46
N THR A 19 -5.73 4.86 -7.89
CA THR A 19 -6.55 6.06 -7.83
C THR A 19 -6.78 6.47 -6.38
N ALA A 20 -7.12 5.51 -5.52
CA ALA A 20 -7.25 5.74 -4.08
C ALA A 20 -5.94 6.27 -3.46
N THR A 21 -4.80 5.68 -3.82
CA THR A 21 -3.49 6.14 -3.33
C THR A 21 -3.18 7.56 -3.77
N LYS A 22 -3.43 7.91 -5.05
CA LYS A 22 -3.24 9.28 -5.55
C LYS A 22 -4.07 10.29 -4.75
N MET A 23 -5.33 9.97 -4.44
CA MET A 23 -6.19 10.83 -3.63
C MET A 23 -5.67 11.00 -2.19
N ILE A 24 -5.19 9.92 -1.57
CA ILE A 24 -4.60 9.98 -0.21
C ILE A 24 -3.36 10.89 -0.22
N ARG A 25 -2.49 10.74 -1.22
CA ARG A 25 -1.24 11.52 -1.38
C ARG A 25 -1.48 13.00 -1.70
N GLN A 26 -2.64 13.35 -2.25
CA GLN A 26 -3.06 14.74 -2.48
C GLN A 26 -3.61 15.43 -1.22
N SER A 27 -3.85 14.70 -0.13
CA SER A 27 -4.39 15.30 1.09
C SER A 27 -3.33 15.97 1.95
N ASP A 28 -3.67 17.09 2.60
CA ASP A 28 -2.79 17.79 3.56
C ASP A 28 -2.68 17.09 4.93
N LYS A 29 -3.21 15.85 5.03
CA LYS A 29 -3.16 15.06 6.26
C LYS A 29 -1.81 14.35 6.39
N PRO A 30 -1.41 13.95 7.61
CA PRO A 30 -0.27 13.07 7.81
C PRO A 30 -0.38 11.85 6.90
N GLN A 31 0.65 11.61 6.11
CA GLN A 31 0.63 10.59 5.07
C GLN A 31 0.87 9.20 5.68
N PRO A 32 -0.08 8.26 5.53
CA PRO A 32 0.10 6.89 6.02
C PRO A 32 1.13 6.13 5.16
N TRP A 33 1.72 5.11 5.76
CA TRP A 33 2.46 4.09 5.02
C TRP A 33 1.46 3.20 4.26
N ILE A 34 1.54 3.15 2.94
CA ILE A 34 0.59 2.40 2.11
C ILE A 34 1.27 1.13 1.60
N ILE A 35 0.69 -0.03 1.91
CA ILE A 35 1.14 -1.36 1.48
C ILE A 35 0.13 -1.87 0.47
N ALA A 36 0.54 -2.06 -0.78
CA ALA A 36 -0.32 -2.61 -1.82
C ALA A 36 -0.59 -4.10 -1.58
N LEU A 37 -1.83 -4.54 -1.74
CA LEU A 37 -2.24 -5.94 -1.71
C LEU A 37 -2.67 -6.33 -3.13
N THR A 38 -1.84 -7.10 -3.81
CA THR A 38 -2.02 -7.45 -5.22
C THR A 38 -2.42 -8.90 -5.39
N ALA A 39 -3.36 -9.22 -6.28
CA ALA A 39 -3.63 -10.61 -6.66
C ALA A 39 -2.68 -11.11 -7.76
N ASN A 40 -2.05 -10.20 -8.50
CA ASN A 40 -1.19 -10.50 -9.63
C ASN A 40 -0.12 -9.41 -9.80
N ALA A 41 1.05 -9.60 -9.21
CA ALA A 41 2.17 -8.66 -9.32
C ALA A 41 2.75 -8.51 -10.74
N LEU A 42 2.36 -9.35 -11.70
CA LEU A 42 2.75 -9.18 -13.10
C LEU A 42 1.82 -8.21 -13.84
N GLU A 43 0.52 -8.27 -13.54
CA GLU A 43 -0.47 -7.32 -14.07
C GLU A 43 -0.35 -5.96 -13.39
N GLU A 44 -0.11 -5.96 -12.09
CA GLU A 44 0.12 -4.76 -11.31
C GLU A 44 1.61 -4.48 -11.22
N ASN A 45 2.06 -3.56 -12.08
CA ASN A 45 3.46 -3.20 -12.14
C ASN A 45 3.94 -2.62 -10.80
N ARG A 46 4.82 -3.36 -10.10
CA ARG A 46 5.53 -2.92 -8.88
C ARG A 46 6.00 -1.47 -8.98
N GLN A 47 6.57 -1.12 -10.13
CA GLN A 47 7.11 0.21 -10.38
C GLN A 47 6.01 1.28 -10.34
N THR A 48 4.87 1.01 -10.97
CA THR A 48 3.71 1.92 -10.96
C THR A 48 3.17 2.14 -9.54
N CYS A 49 3.12 1.09 -8.70
CA CYS A 49 2.70 1.23 -7.30
C CYS A 49 3.60 2.20 -6.51
N PHE A 50 4.92 2.10 -6.68
CA PHE A 50 5.85 3.03 -6.03
C PHE A 50 5.78 4.44 -6.61
N GLU A 51 5.63 4.58 -7.93
CA GLU A 51 5.51 5.88 -8.60
C GLU A 51 4.31 6.68 -8.12
N VAL A 52 3.21 6.01 -7.77
CA VAL A 52 2.02 6.67 -7.22
C VAL A 52 2.11 6.93 -5.73
N GLY A 53 3.21 6.51 -5.09
CA GLY A 53 3.53 6.82 -3.69
C GLY A 53 3.15 5.73 -2.70
N MET A 54 2.95 4.48 -3.13
CA MET A 54 2.90 3.34 -2.20
C MET A 54 4.29 3.07 -1.64
N ASN A 55 4.37 2.46 -0.46
CA ASN A 55 5.61 2.25 0.26
C ASN A 55 6.08 0.80 0.23
N ASP A 56 5.15 -0.15 0.11
CA ASP A 56 5.46 -1.58 0.03
C ASP A 56 4.38 -2.33 -0.77
N PHE A 57 4.59 -3.61 -1.02
CA PHE A 57 3.55 -4.50 -1.56
C PHE A 57 3.60 -5.90 -0.95
N ILE A 58 2.45 -6.59 -1.01
CA ILE A 58 2.29 -7.99 -0.64
C ILE A 58 1.41 -8.69 -1.69
N ASN A 59 1.80 -9.90 -2.09
CA ASN A 59 0.99 -10.74 -2.97
C ASN A 59 -0.14 -11.44 -2.20
N LYS A 60 -1.29 -11.59 -2.83
CA LYS A 60 -2.39 -12.44 -2.37
C LYS A 60 -2.16 -13.87 -2.91
N PRO A 61 -2.48 -14.92 -2.13
CA PRO A 61 -3.00 -14.89 -0.76
C PRO A 61 -1.95 -14.40 0.24
N ILE A 62 -2.38 -13.57 1.19
CA ILE A 62 -1.47 -12.92 2.14
C ILE A 62 -0.80 -13.97 3.02
N VAL A 63 0.52 -14.00 3.00
CA VAL A 63 1.33 -14.81 3.92
C VAL A 63 1.66 -13.97 5.16
N ILE A 64 1.37 -14.51 6.36
CA ILE A 64 1.53 -13.78 7.62
C ILE A 64 2.97 -13.29 7.86
N SER A 65 3.98 -14.06 7.42
CA SER A 65 5.39 -13.65 7.53
C SER A 65 5.70 -12.40 6.70
N GLU A 66 5.21 -12.35 5.45
CA GLU A 66 5.39 -11.19 4.56
C GLU A 66 4.68 -9.95 5.11
N LEU A 67 3.44 -10.12 5.60
CA LEU A 67 2.72 -9.04 6.26
C LEU A 67 3.45 -8.53 7.50
N THR A 68 3.98 -9.44 8.32
CA THR A 68 4.73 -9.08 9.52
C THR A 68 6.00 -8.29 9.17
N GLU A 69 6.69 -8.67 8.11
CA GLU A 69 7.88 -7.96 7.62
C GLU A 69 7.54 -6.56 7.10
N ALA A 70 6.51 -6.44 6.26
CA ALA A 70 6.06 -5.15 5.73
C ALA A 70 5.61 -4.19 6.85
N LEU A 71 4.91 -4.70 7.87
CA LEU A 71 4.52 -3.91 9.04
C LEU A 71 5.72 -3.47 9.88
N LYS A 72 6.73 -4.33 10.06
CA LYS A 72 7.98 -3.95 10.75
C LYS A 72 8.72 -2.85 9.99
N ASN A 73 8.79 -2.94 8.66
CA ASN A 73 9.41 -1.91 7.83
C ASN A 73 8.71 -0.56 8.00
N ALA A 74 7.37 -0.57 8.01
CA ALA A 74 6.57 0.65 8.19
C ALA A 74 6.79 1.32 9.57
N ILE A 75 6.98 0.52 10.62
CA ILE A 75 7.15 1.02 12.00
C ILE A 75 8.61 1.42 12.26
N SER A 76 9.59 0.68 11.74
CA SER A 76 11.02 0.91 12.01
C SER A 76 11.54 2.25 11.49
N ILE A 77 10.84 2.89 10.55
CA ILE A 77 11.21 4.20 9.97
C ILE A 77 10.62 5.36 10.79
N LYS A 78 9.70 5.09 11.73
CA LYS A 78 9.11 6.09 12.63
C LYS A 78 9.89 6.35 13.93
N ILE A 79 11.07 5.73 14.10
CA ILE A 79 11.92 5.87 15.31
C ILE A 79 13.08 6.83 15.01
#